data_AF-A0A435TEZ6-F1
#
_entry.id   AF-A0A435TEZ6-F1
#
_cell.length_a   1.000
_cell.length_b   1.000
_cell.length_c   1.000
_cell.angle_alpha   90.00
_cell.angle_beta   90.00
_cell.angle_gamma   90.00
#
_symmetry.space_group_name_H-M   'P 1'
#
loop_
_entity.id
_entity.type
_entity.pdbx_description
1 polymer ?
#
loop_
_entity_poly.entity_id
_entity_poly.type
_entity_poly.pdbx_seq_one_letter_code
_entity_poly.pdbx_strand_id
1 'polypeptide(L)'
;MGRIAALTRNPVMIALVAMLAIAGCASKKTPNNAADLGLNGAGAATPGSAQDFTVNIGDRIFFDTDSTSIRADAQTTLSRQAQWLNQCKQYVLVVE
;
A
#
# COMPACT_ATOMS: atom_id res chain seq x y z
N MET A 1 -45.50 -5.44 -6.05
CA MET A 1 -45.13 -4.24 -5.28
C MET A 1 -45.75 -4.17 -3.87
N GLY A 2 -46.89 -4.83 -3.57
CA GLY A 2 -47.53 -4.73 -2.23
C GLY A 2 -46.90 -5.55 -1.08
N ARG A 3 -46.10 -6.59 -1.38
CA ARG A 3 -45.51 -7.49 -0.35
C ARG A 3 -44.33 -6.85 0.38
N ILE A 4 -43.63 -5.93 -0.28
CA ILE A 4 -42.50 -5.17 0.28
C ILE A 4 -43.03 -4.13 1.28
N ALA A 5 -44.18 -3.51 0.97
CA ALA A 5 -44.82 -2.52 1.85
C ALA A 5 -45.42 -3.13 3.14
N ALA A 6 -45.78 -4.42 3.14
CA ALA A 6 -46.24 -5.12 4.33
C ALA A 6 -45.06 -5.44 5.28
N LEU A 7 -43.87 -5.69 4.73
CA LEU A 7 -42.67 -6.02 5.49
C LEU A 7 -42.13 -4.81 6.27
N THR A 8 -42.26 -3.60 5.70
CA THR A 8 -41.80 -2.34 6.31
C THR A 8 -42.72 -1.81 7.42
N ARG A 9 -43.93 -2.37 7.58
CA ARG A 9 -44.88 -2.01 8.65
C ARG A 9 -44.85 -2.96 9.84
N ASN A 10 -44.07 -4.04 9.78
CA ASN A 10 -43.96 -5.00 10.86
C ASN A 10 -42.94 -4.50 11.91
N PRO A 11 -43.36 -4.25 13.16
CA PRO A 11 -42.47 -3.74 14.20
C PRO A 11 -41.28 -4.67 14.49
N VAL A 12 -41.42 -5.98 14.25
CA VAL A 12 -40.33 -6.96 14.39
C VAL A 12 -39.22 -6.73 13.36
N MET A 13 -39.58 -6.38 12.11
CA MET A 13 -38.59 -6.10 11.06
C MET A 13 -37.88 -4.77 11.30
N ILE A 14 -38.59 -3.78 11.85
CA ILE A 14 -38.00 -2.50 12.26
C ILE A 14 -37.00 -2.72 13.39
N ALA A 15 -37.34 -3.54 14.39
CA ALA A 15 -36.46 -3.88 15.49
C ALA A 15 -35.20 -4.64 15.03
N LEU A 16 -35.34 -5.60 14.12
CA LEU A 16 -34.21 -6.36 13.56
C LEU A 16 -33.21 -5.45 12.83
N VAL A 17 -33.69 -4.55 11.97
CA VAL A 17 -32.85 -3.61 11.21
C VAL A 17 -32.22 -2.57 12.14
N ALA A 18 -32.98 -2.09 13.13
CA ALA A 18 -32.47 -1.16 14.13
C ALA A 18 -31.35 -1.79 14.98
N MET A 19 -31.45 -3.06 15.35
CA MET A 19 -30.38 -3.79 16.07
C MET A 19 -29.14 -4.00 15.19
N LEU A 20 -29.32 -4.31 13.90
CA LEU A 20 -28.19 -4.44 12.96
C LEU A 20 -27.41 -3.13 12.76
N ALA A 21 -28.08 -1.98 12.88
CA ALA A 21 -27.47 -0.67 12.74
C ALA A 21 -26.53 -0.28 13.90
N ILE A 22 -26.65 -0.90 15.08
CA ILE A 22 -25.84 -0.56 16.27
C ILE A 22 -24.54 -1.39 16.37
N ALA A 23 -24.43 -2.48 15.61
CA ALA A 23 -23.24 -3.35 15.61
C ALA A 23 -22.01 -2.71 14.93
N GLY A 24 -22.17 -1.58 14.23
CA GLY A 24 -21.09 -0.91 13.49
C GLY A 24 -20.10 -0.09 14.32
N CYS A 25 -20.37 0.17 15.60
CA CYS A 25 -19.55 1.06 16.43
C CYS A 25 -18.65 0.35 17.46
N ALA A 26 -18.58 -0.98 17.46
CA ALA A 26 -17.74 -1.74 18.37
C ALA A 26 -16.41 -2.16 17.74
N SER A 27 -15.60 -1.19 17.29
CA SER A 27 -14.14 -1.33 17.13
C SER A 27 -13.49 0.01 16.74
N LYS A 28 -13.11 0.82 17.72
CA LYS A 28 -12.07 1.83 17.52
C LYS A 28 -10.69 1.15 17.58
N LYS A 29 -10.36 0.38 16.55
CA LYS A 29 -8.97 0.22 16.15
C LYS A 29 -8.75 1.25 15.06
N THR A 30 -8.21 2.41 15.44
CA THR A 30 -7.59 3.30 14.46
C THR A 30 -6.35 2.58 13.94
N PRO A 31 -6.34 2.15 12.66
CA PRO A 31 -5.21 1.43 12.11
C PRO A 31 -3.99 2.34 12.15
N ASN A 32 -3.00 1.98 12.96
CA ASN A 32 -1.78 2.78 13.10
C ASN A 32 -0.79 2.54 11.95
N ASN A 33 -1.07 1.59 11.06
CA ASN A 33 -0.31 1.31 9.85
C ASN A 33 -1.14 0.46 8.86
N ALA A 34 -0.61 0.31 7.63
CA ALA A 34 -1.21 -0.50 6.57
C ALA A 34 -1.35 -1.99 6.94
N ALA A 35 -0.57 -2.47 7.91
CA ALA A 35 -0.64 -3.86 8.37
C ALA A 35 -1.92 -4.15 9.15
N ASP A 36 -2.43 -3.20 9.93
CA ASP A 36 -3.68 -3.34 10.68
C ASP A 36 -4.94 -3.28 9.79
N LEU A 37 -4.76 -2.93 8.50
CA LEU A 37 -5.81 -2.97 7.48
C LEU A 37 -5.79 -4.25 6.62
N GLY A 38 -4.90 -5.21 6.90
CA GLY A 38 -4.76 -6.41 6.06
C GLY A 38 -4.24 -6.13 4.64
N LEU A 39 -3.74 -4.90 4.40
CA LEU A 39 -3.12 -4.47 3.14
C LEU A 39 -1.66 -4.94 2.98
N ASN A 40 -1.18 -5.79 3.88
CA ASN A 40 0.19 -6.33 3.90
C ASN A 40 0.62 -7.05 2.60
N GLY A 41 -0.31 -7.33 1.67
CA GLY A 41 -0.01 -7.92 0.37
C GLY A 41 0.01 -6.97 -0.83
N ALA A 42 -0.52 -5.75 -0.70
CA ALA A 42 -0.82 -4.88 -1.86
C ALA A 42 0.08 -3.64 -1.98
N GLY A 43 1.23 -3.62 -1.31
CA GLY A 43 2.15 -2.48 -1.34
C GLY A 43 3.20 -2.44 -0.24
N ALA A 44 3.29 -3.46 0.61
CA ALA A 44 4.38 -3.56 1.57
C ALA A 44 5.69 -3.87 0.82
N ALA A 45 6.60 -2.90 0.82
CA ALA A 45 7.97 -3.07 0.39
C ALA A 45 8.71 -3.98 1.39
N THR A 46 8.60 -5.30 1.21
CA THR A 46 9.35 -6.27 2.02
C THR A 46 10.84 -5.97 1.90
N PRO A 47 11.60 -5.80 3.01
CA PRO A 47 13.02 -5.47 2.95
C PRO A 47 13.81 -6.44 2.06
N GLY A 48 14.63 -5.91 1.16
CA GLY A 48 15.42 -6.70 0.21
C GLY A 48 14.66 -7.21 -1.03
N SER A 49 13.37 -6.88 -1.16
CA SER A 49 12.58 -7.19 -2.37
C SER A 49 12.78 -6.14 -3.48
N ALA A 50 12.36 -6.47 -4.70
CA ALA A 50 12.33 -5.50 -5.79
C ALA A 50 11.47 -4.27 -5.46
N GLN A 51 10.33 -4.47 -4.77
CA GLN A 51 9.47 -3.37 -4.35
C GLN A 51 10.14 -2.44 -3.33
N ASP A 52 10.98 -3.00 -2.44
CA ASP A 52 11.79 -2.21 -1.51
C ASP A 52 12.83 -1.35 -2.22
N PHE A 53 13.49 -1.90 -3.24
CA PHE A 53 14.40 -1.13 -4.09
C PHE A 53 13.68 0.03 -4.78
N THR A 54 12.54 -0.21 -5.43
CA THR A 54 11.81 0.85 -6.15
C THR A 54 11.21 1.90 -5.21
N VAL A 55 10.53 1.49 -4.12
CA VAL A 55 9.78 2.42 -3.27
C VAL A 55 10.70 3.18 -2.30
N ASN A 56 11.63 2.48 -1.66
CA ASN A 56 12.40 3.08 -0.56
C ASN A 56 13.73 3.69 -1.04
N ILE A 57 14.30 3.18 -2.14
CA ILE A 57 15.58 3.66 -2.69
C ILE A 57 15.36 4.51 -3.95
N GLY A 58 14.49 4.07 -4.84
CA GLY A 58 14.34 4.58 -6.20
C GLY A 58 15.19 3.76 -7.16
N ASP A 59 14.57 3.15 -8.15
CA ASP A 59 15.19 2.20 -9.10
C ASP A 59 15.77 2.87 -10.35
N ARG A 60 15.63 4.19 -10.47
CA ARG A 60 16.02 4.96 -11.67
C ARG A 60 16.84 6.18 -11.30
N ILE A 61 17.77 6.51 -12.19
CA ILE A 61 18.39 7.83 -12.27
C ILE A 61 18.10 8.43 -13.64
N PHE A 62 18.00 9.75 -13.69
CA PHE A 62 17.72 10.46 -14.94
C PHE A 62 18.97 11.20 -15.41
N PHE A 63 19.18 11.17 -16.72
CA PHE A 63 20.21 11.94 -17.40
C PHE A 63 19.57 13.16 -18.07
N ASP A 64 20.40 14.12 -18.46
CA ASP A 64 19.96 15.17 -19.36
C ASP A 64 19.79 14.63 -20.78
N THR A 65 19.00 15.33 -21.60
CA THR A 65 18.82 14.98 -23.00
C THR A 65 20.17 14.94 -23.70
N ASP A 66 20.42 13.85 -24.43
CA ASP A 66 21.66 13.62 -25.19
C ASP A 66 22.95 13.65 -24.33
N SER A 67 22.86 13.22 -23.07
CA SER A 67 23.98 13.16 -22.14
C SER A 67 24.10 11.81 -21.45
N THR A 68 25.34 11.38 -21.20
CA THR A 68 25.68 10.21 -20.38
C THR A 68 26.30 10.61 -19.03
N SER A 69 26.35 11.90 -18.72
CA SER A 69 26.94 12.40 -17.48
C SER A 69 25.97 12.29 -16.31
N ILE A 70 26.44 11.75 -15.18
CA ILE A 70 25.64 11.63 -13.96
C ILE A 70 25.55 13.01 -13.30
N ARG A 71 24.34 13.56 -13.27
CA ARG A 71 24.04 14.83 -12.60
C ARG A 71 24.21 14.73 -11.09
N ALA A 72 24.48 15.87 -10.45
CA ALA A 72 24.68 15.93 -9.00
C ALA A 72 23.46 15.47 -8.18
N ASP A 73 22.24 15.73 -8.66
CA ASP A 73 21.00 15.26 -8.03
C ASP A 73 20.86 13.73 -8.11
N ALA A 74 21.25 13.13 -9.23
CA ALA A 74 21.21 11.68 -9.46
C ALA A 74 22.26 10.90 -8.63
N GLN A 75 23.40 11.51 -8.28
CA GLN A 75 24.47 10.85 -7.51
C GLN A 75 24.00 10.32 -6.16
N THR A 76 23.08 11.04 -5.50
CA THR A 76 22.55 10.62 -4.20
C THR A 76 21.75 9.32 -4.33
N THR A 77 20.86 9.22 -5.31
CA THR A 77 20.08 8.00 -5.57
C THR A 77 20.99 6.84 -5.96
N LEU A 78 21.94 7.06 -6.88
CA LEU A 78 22.87 6.01 -7.32
C LEU A 78 23.71 5.47 -6.16
N SER A 79 24.16 6.35 -5.25
CA SER A 79 24.92 5.93 -4.06
C SER A 79 24.08 5.05 -3.12
N ARG A 80 22.80 5.39 -2.92
CA ARG A 80 21.88 4.60 -2.11
C ARG A 80 21.55 3.26 -2.76
N GLN A 81 21.41 3.22 -4.09
CA GLN A 81 21.24 1.98 -4.85
C GLN A 81 22.43 1.04 -4.63
N ALA A 82 23.66 1.55 -4.77
CA ALA A 82 24.87 0.75 -4.53
C ALA A 82 24.97 0.25 -3.08
N GLN A 83 24.61 1.08 -2.10
CA GLN A 83 24.58 0.68 -0.69
C GLN A 83 23.57 -0.44 -0.43
N TRP A 84 22.35 -0.30 -0.96
CA TRP A 84 21.31 -1.31 -0.80
C TRP A 84 21.71 -2.65 -1.43
N LEU A 85 22.31 -2.63 -2.63
CA LEU A 85 22.79 -3.84 -3.29
C LEU A 85 23.92 -4.54 -2.53
N ASN A 86 24.77 -3.77 -1.84
CA ASN A 86 25.79 -4.34 -0.97
C ASN A 86 25.20 -5.08 0.23
N GLN A 87 24.04 -4.63 0.74
CA GLN A 87 23.28 -5.28 1.80
C GLN A 87 22.49 -6.49 1.28
N CYS A 88 21.91 -6.37 0.09
CA CYS A 88 20.99 -7.33 -0.53
C CYS A 88 21.70 -8.18 -1.60
N LYS A 89 22.79 -8.86 -1.22
CA LYS A 89 23.69 -9.57 -2.17
C LYS A 89 23.03 -10.68 -3.00
N GLN A 90 21.89 -11.22 -2.54
CA GLN A 90 21.12 -12.20 -3.31
C GLN A 90 20.30 -11.60 -4.46
N TYR A 91 20.14 -10.27 -4.47
CA TYR A 91 19.34 -9.58 -5.47
C TYR A 91 20.13 -9.41 -6.77
N VAL A 92 19.58 -9.95 -7.85
CA VAL A 92 20.13 -9.81 -9.21
C VAL A 92 19.34 -8.72 -9.93
N LEU A 93 20.05 -7.78 -10.55
CA LEU A 93 19.45 -6.75 -11.39
C LEU A 93 20.10 -6.72 -12.76
N VAL A 94 19.42 -6.04 -13.68
CA VAL A 94 19.93 -5.68 -15.01
C VAL A 94 20.05 -4.16 -15.05
N VAL A 95 21.15 -3.66 -15.63
CA VAL A 95 21.31 -2.24 -15.94
C VAL A 95 20.93 -2.05 -17.39
N GLU A 96 19.92 -1.21 -17.64
CA GLU A 96 19.33 -0.92 -18.94
C GLU A 96 19.19 0.59 -19.19
#